data_AF-A0A2G2WU92-F1
#
_entry.id   AF-A0A2G2WU92-F1
#
_cell.length_a   1.000
_cell.length_b   1.000
_cell.length_c   1.000
_cell.angle_alpha   90.00
_cell.angle_beta   90.00
_cell.angle_gamma   90.00
#
_symmetry.space_group_name_H-M   'P 1'
#
loop_
_entity.id
_entity.type
_entity.pdbx_description
1 polymer ?
#
loop_
_entity_poly.entity_id
_entity_poly.type
_entity_poly.pdbx_seq_one_letter_code
_entity_poly.pdbx_strand_id
1 'polypeptide(L)'
;MDGTGVGLANLDDQQQNTSCPTSVVESRDVGIAVYFTPKNPEYQQIAESTPVNIHFYFDYPLCSNLTVWKVDNLVPPLLPPLPNTISTGAELGNPNDLSSWFQIWPDERGNYQLVFCFEGPSYCQSIGVVPQSGYHRLLLSENPMPFRFKLDHMIGMAAEA
;
A
#
# COMPACT_ATOMS: atom_id res chain seq x y z
N MET A 1 20.88 -3.50 11.06
CA MET A 1 19.90 -2.44 11.31
C MET A 1 18.57 -3.07 10.98
N ASP A 2 17.84 -3.47 12.01
CA ASP A 2 16.51 -4.05 11.87
C ASP A 2 15.59 -2.90 11.44
N GLY A 3 15.29 -2.84 10.14
CA GLY A 3 14.40 -1.82 9.59
C GLY A 3 12.96 -2.12 9.98
N THR A 4 12.17 -1.07 10.20
CA THR A 4 10.71 -1.18 10.28
C THR A 4 10.14 -1.54 8.92
N GLY A 5 9.05 -2.31 8.92
CA GLY A 5 8.37 -2.77 7.72
C GLY A 5 6.95 -2.25 7.65
N VAL A 6 6.11 -2.92 6.87
CA VAL A 6 4.67 -2.64 6.81
C VAL A 6 3.90 -3.87 7.24
N GLY A 7 2.83 -3.69 8.00
CA GLY A 7 1.95 -4.76 8.45
C GLY A 7 0.48 -4.33 8.46
N LEU A 8 -0.32 -5.11 9.17
CA LEU A 8 -1.76 -4.92 9.27
C LEU A 8 -2.19 -4.81 10.74
N ALA A 9 -3.13 -3.93 11.02
CA ALA A 9 -3.75 -3.78 12.32
C ALA A 9 -5.27 -3.63 12.22
N ASN A 10 -5.96 -3.94 13.32
CA ASN A 10 -7.35 -3.56 13.55
C ASN A 10 -7.35 -2.18 14.23
N LEU A 11 -7.89 -1.17 13.54
CA LEU A 11 -8.03 0.18 14.05
C LEU A 11 -9.52 0.53 14.25
N ASP A 12 -9.79 1.47 15.15
CA ASP A 12 -11.13 1.73 15.68
C ASP A 12 -12.14 2.27 14.65
N ASP A 13 -11.67 2.79 13.51
CA ASP A 13 -12.50 3.29 12.40
C ASP A 13 -12.87 2.20 11.39
N GLN A 14 -12.32 0.99 11.52
CA GLN A 14 -12.78 -0.16 10.76
C GLN A 14 -14.13 -0.61 11.36
N GLN A 15 -15.23 -0.36 10.63
CA GLN A 15 -16.59 -0.74 11.05
C GLN A 15 -16.81 -2.25 11.21
N GLN A 16 -15.80 -3.08 10.95
CA GLN A 16 -15.88 -4.51 11.16
C GLN A 16 -14.84 -4.94 12.18
N ASN A 17 -15.34 -5.43 13.31
CA ASN A 17 -14.64 -6.36 14.22
C ASN A 17 -14.34 -7.68 13.46
N THR A 18 -13.58 -7.59 12.38
CA THR A 18 -13.18 -8.74 11.57
C THR A 18 -12.03 -9.43 12.27
N SER A 19 -11.99 -10.75 12.17
CA SER A 19 -10.82 -11.55 12.55
C SER A 19 -9.58 -11.23 11.70
N CYS A 20 -9.75 -10.46 10.63
CA CYS A 20 -8.74 -10.15 9.63
C CYS A 20 -8.38 -8.67 9.65
N PRO A 21 -7.16 -8.29 10.06
CA PRO A 21 -6.76 -6.89 10.05
C PRO A 21 -6.60 -6.38 8.62
N THR A 22 -7.06 -5.15 8.36
CA THR A 22 -7.07 -4.54 7.03
C THR A 22 -6.36 -3.19 6.98
N SER A 23 -6.17 -2.50 8.12
CA SER A 23 -5.51 -1.19 8.11
C SER A 23 -4.01 -1.36 7.95
N VAL A 24 -3.44 -0.68 6.95
CA VAL A 24 -2.01 -0.75 6.67
C VAL A 24 -1.24 0.17 7.62
N VAL A 25 -0.29 -0.39 8.35
CA VAL A 25 0.47 0.31 9.39
C VAL A 25 1.97 0.02 9.28
N GLU A 26 2.80 0.91 9.81
CA GLU A 26 4.21 0.61 10.06
C GLU A 26 4.32 -0.55 11.06
N SER A 27 5.15 -1.54 10.73
CA SER A 27 5.50 -2.65 11.60
C SER A 27 6.79 -2.33 12.36
N ARG A 28 6.86 -2.75 13.63
CA ARG A 28 8.08 -2.63 14.44
C ARG A 28 9.18 -3.61 14.03
N ASP A 29 8.81 -4.64 13.27
CA ASP A 29 9.70 -5.65 12.69
C ASP A 29 9.76 -5.51 11.16
N VAL A 30 10.36 -6.49 10.46
CA VAL A 30 10.49 -6.49 8.99
C VAL A 30 9.18 -6.41 8.19
N GLY A 31 8.03 -6.61 8.86
CA GLY A 31 6.71 -6.52 8.27
C GLY A 31 6.28 -7.77 7.50
N ILE A 32 5.26 -7.60 6.68
CA ILE A 32 4.68 -8.65 5.83
C ILE A 32 5.16 -8.38 4.40
N ALA A 33 5.66 -9.43 3.73
CA ALA A 33 6.10 -9.32 2.34
C ALA A 33 4.93 -8.93 1.42
N VAL A 34 5.25 -8.19 0.36
CA VAL A 34 4.28 -7.75 -0.65
C VAL A 34 4.72 -8.17 -2.04
N TYR A 35 3.73 -8.36 -2.90
CA TYR A 35 3.93 -8.43 -4.34
C TYR A 35 3.50 -7.12 -5.00
N PHE A 36 4.22 -6.78 -6.07
CA PHE A 36 3.83 -5.73 -6.99
C PHE A 36 3.35 -6.38 -8.28
N THR A 37 2.11 -6.09 -8.67
CA THR A 37 1.54 -6.56 -9.93
C THR A 37 1.33 -5.36 -10.85
N PRO A 38 2.06 -5.26 -11.98
CA PRO A 38 1.88 -4.14 -12.90
C PRO A 38 0.50 -4.20 -13.57
N LYS A 39 -0.10 -3.04 -13.81
CA LYS A 39 -1.37 -2.94 -14.53
C LYS A 39 -1.25 -3.47 -15.96
N ASN A 40 -0.10 -3.23 -16.61
CA ASN A 40 0.20 -3.80 -17.90
C ASN A 40 0.88 -5.17 -17.70
N PRO A 41 0.23 -6.30 -18.08
CA PRO A 41 0.81 -7.63 -17.92
C PRO A 41 2.02 -7.89 -18.85
N GLU A 42 2.25 -7.05 -19.87
CA GLU A 42 3.43 -7.17 -20.74
C GLU A 42 4.72 -6.73 -20.06
N TYR A 43 4.64 -6.01 -18.94
CA TYR A 43 5.81 -5.55 -18.20
C TYR A 43 6.44 -6.70 -17.43
N GLN A 44 7.66 -7.05 -17.83
CA GLN A 44 8.48 -8.07 -17.16
C GLN A 44 9.16 -7.55 -15.88
N GLN A 45 9.23 -6.22 -15.73
CA GLN A 45 9.80 -5.55 -14.56
C GLN A 45 8.86 -4.44 -14.10
N ILE A 46 8.93 -4.08 -12.82
CA ILE A 46 8.17 -2.95 -12.28
C ILE A 46 8.82 -1.65 -12.76
N ALA A 47 8.17 -0.97 -13.70
CA ALA A 47 8.60 0.33 -14.18
C ALA A 47 8.18 1.45 -13.21
N GLU A 48 9.08 2.40 -12.96
CA GLU A 48 8.80 3.58 -12.15
C GLU A 48 7.63 4.39 -12.72
N SER A 49 6.87 5.03 -11.84
CA SER A 49 5.73 5.88 -12.21
C SER A 49 4.65 5.19 -13.06
N THR A 50 4.62 3.85 -13.06
CA THR A 50 3.56 3.07 -13.71
C THR A 50 2.59 2.49 -12.69
N PRO A 51 1.29 2.36 -13.02
CA PRO A 51 0.30 1.81 -12.09
C PRO A 51 0.58 0.35 -11.74
N VAL A 52 0.59 0.06 -10.44
CA VAL A 52 0.76 -1.28 -9.86
C VAL A 52 -0.30 -1.52 -8.78
N ASN A 53 -0.75 -2.77 -8.64
CA ASN A 53 -1.37 -3.21 -7.40
C ASN A 53 -0.28 -3.64 -6.42
N ILE A 54 -0.50 -3.35 -5.14
CA ILE A 54 0.30 -3.83 -4.01
C ILE A 54 -0.57 -4.82 -3.25
N HIS A 55 -0.08 -6.01 -2.96
CA HIS A 55 -0.82 -6.96 -2.14
C HIS A 55 0.09 -7.75 -1.21
N PHE A 56 -0.38 -7.98 0.02
CA PHE A 56 0.33 -8.78 0.99
C PHE A 56 0.37 -10.26 0.61
N TYR A 57 1.51 -10.89 0.90
CA TYR A 57 1.61 -12.33 0.88
C TYR A 57 1.18 -12.92 2.23
N PHE A 58 0.29 -13.92 2.17
CA PHE A 58 -0.09 -14.74 3.33
C PHE A 58 0.13 -16.22 3.02
N ASP A 59 0.81 -16.92 3.92
CA ASP A 59 1.03 -18.38 3.86
C ASP A 59 -0.22 -19.20 4.19
N TYR A 60 -1.31 -18.56 4.64
CA TYR A 60 -2.52 -19.22 5.11
C TYR A 60 -3.78 -18.61 4.45
N PRO A 61 -4.81 -19.42 4.12
CA PRO A 61 -5.99 -18.94 3.40
C PRO A 61 -6.89 -17.99 4.21
N LEU A 62 -6.71 -17.89 5.53
CA LEU A 62 -7.46 -16.91 6.32
C LEU A 62 -7.08 -15.50 5.86
N CYS A 63 -8.09 -14.68 5.53
CA CYS A 63 -7.91 -13.30 5.05
C CYS A 63 -7.24 -13.19 3.66
N SER A 64 -7.13 -14.28 2.89
CA SER A 64 -6.47 -14.26 1.56
C SER A 64 -7.19 -13.38 0.54
N ASN A 65 -8.45 -13.05 0.77
CA ASN A 65 -9.23 -12.11 -0.04
C ASN A 65 -9.04 -10.64 0.37
N LEU A 66 -8.27 -10.36 1.43
CA LEU A 66 -8.05 -9.03 1.98
C LEU A 66 -6.57 -8.65 1.93
N THR A 67 -5.90 -8.96 0.82
CA THR A 67 -4.46 -8.72 0.64
C THR A 67 -4.16 -7.45 -0.16
N VAL A 68 -5.02 -7.10 -1.12
CA VAL A 68 -4.79 -6.01 -2.08
C VAL A 68 -5.07 -4.67 -1.44
N TRP A 69 -4.10 -3.77 -1.54
CA TRP A 69 -4.15 -2.44 -0.97
C TRP A 69 -5.14 -1.54 -1.73
N LYS A 70 -5.73 -0.60 -1.00
CA LYS A 70 -6.57 0.47 -1.53
C LYS A 70 -6.50 1.73 -0.68
N VAL A 71 -6.86 2.84 -1.30
CA VAL A 71 -7.15 4.10 -0.61
C VAL A 71 -8.62 4.12 -0.19
N ASP A 72 -8.87 4.30 1.10
CA ASP A 72 -10.21 4.54 1.63
C ASP A 72 -10.60 6.02 1.53
N ASN A 73 -11.92 6.27 1.58
CA ASN A 73 -12.49 7.61 1.61
C ASN A 73 -12.15 8.48 0.38
N LEU A 74 -11.93 7.87 -0.79
CA LEU A 74 -11.65 8.56 -2.08
C LEU A 74 -12.76 9.51 -2.55
N VAL A 75 -13.96 9.43 -1.97
CA VAL A 75 -15.11 10.25 -2.34
C VAL A 75 -14.94 11.67 -1.76
N PRO A 76 -15.40 12.74 -2.44
CA PRO A 76 -15.36 14.11 -1.92
C PRO A 76 -15.90 14.19 -0.49
N PRO A 77 -15.33 15.08 0.35
CA PRO A 77 -15.43 14.95 1.79
C PRO A 77 -16.88 14.99 2.26
N LEU A 78 -17.30 13.90 2.93
CA LEU A 78 -18.31 14.00 3.97
C LEU A 78 -17.78 15.02 5.00
N LEU A 79 -18.64 15.88 5.53
CA LEU A 79 -18.25 16.82 6.57
C LEU A 79 -18.37 16.14 7.95
N PRO A 80 -17.29 16.06 8.76
CA PRO A 80 -15.91 16.52 8.54
C PRO A 80 -15.07 15.58 7.64
N PRO A 81 -14.09 16.08 6.87
CA PRO A 81 -13.30 15.29 5.94
C PRO A 81 -12.57 14.16 6.66
N LEU A 82 -12.83 12.92 6.25
CA LEU A 82 -12.07 11.75 6.71
C LEU A 82 -10.72 11.70 5.97
N PRO A 83 -9.61 11.36 6.65
CA PRO A 83 -8.34 11.17 5.98
C PRO A 83 -8.42 10.02 4.97
N ASN A 84 -7.72 10.17 3.85
CA ASN A 84 -7.53 9.11 2.85
C ASN A 84 -6.52 8.10 3.36
N THR A 85 -7.00 7.07 4.04
CA THR A 85 -6.14 6.07 4.67
C THR A 85 -5.92 4.87 3.75
N ILE A 86 -4.86 4.10 4.02
CA ILE A 86 -4.57 2.88 3.27
C ILE A 86 -5.08 1.67 4.03
N SER A 87 -5.87 0.84 3.35
CA SER A 87 -6.33 -0.46 3.85
C SER A 87 -6.21 -1.54 2.78
N THR A 88 -6.67 -2.74 3.09
CA THR A 88 -6.75 -3.85 2.14
C THR A 88 -8.18 -4.28 1.83
N GLY A 89 -8.34 -5.15 0.82
CA GLY A 89 -9.62 -5.70 0.39
C GLY A 89 -10.10 -5.21 -0.98
N ALA A 90 -9.22 -4.56 -1.75
CA ALA A 90 -9.46 -4.33 -3.18
C ALA A 90 -9.40 -5.64 -3.99
N GLU A 91 -9.84 -5.56 -5.24
CA GLU A 91 -9.76 -6.69 -6.18
C GLU A 91 -8.50 -6.57 -7.05
N LEU A 92 -7.67 -7.62 -7.04
CA LEU A 92 -6.42 -7.66 -7.79
C LEU A 92 -6.69 -7.56 -9.30
N GLY A 93 -6.02 -6.63 -9.98
CA GLY A 93 -6.11 -6.48 -11.43
C GLY A 93 -7.41 -5.88 -11.93
N ASN A 94 -8.32 -5.44 -11.06
CA ASN A 94 -9.58 -4.84 -11.48
C ASN A 94 -9.34 -3.42 -12.03
N PRO A 95 -9.51 -3.17 -13.34
CA PRO A 95 -9.25 -1.86 -13.94
C PRO A 95 -10.23 -0.78 -13.47
N ASN A 96 -11.41 -1.18 -12.96
CA ASN A 96 -12.45 -0.28 -12.47
C ASN A 96 -12.26 0.09 -11.00
N ASP A 97 -11.43 -0.65 -10.25
CA ASP A 97 -11.09 -0.31 -8.87
C ASP A 97 -9.95 0.72 -8.86
N LEU A 98 -10.32 1.97 -9.12
CA LEU A 98 -9.38 3.10 -9.18
C LEU A 98 -8.60 3.30 -7.87
N SER A 99 -9.13 2.82 -6.75
CA SER A 99 -8.53 2.97 -5.42
C SER A 99 -7.29 2.12 -5.17
N SER A 100 -7.10 1.09 -6.00
CA SER A 100 -6.09 0.04 -5.82
C SER A 100 -4.80 0.26 -6.63
N TRP A 101 -4.75 1.32 -7.43
CA TRP A 101 -3.64 1.60 -8.35
C TRP A 101 -2.65 2.61 -7.75
N PHE A 102 -1.50 2.09 -7.32
CA PHE A 102 -0.39 2.87 -6.79
C PHE A 102 0.72 3.01 -7.83
N GLN A 103 1.68 3.86 -7.55
CA GLN A 103 2.90 4.03 -8.33
C GLN A 103 4.11 4.05 -7.39
N ILE A 104 5.27 3.68 -7.92
CA ILE A 104 6.54 3.73 -7.21
C ILE A 104 7.39 4.79 -7.89
N TRP A 105 7.72 5.86 -7.17
CA TRP A 105 8.54 6.95 -7.68
C TRP A 105 9.90 6.95 -6.98
N PRO A 106 10.98 7.31 -7.66
CA PRO A 106 12.26 7.53 -7.00
C PRO A 106 12.18 8.75 -6.06
N ASP A 107 12.91 8.67 -4.96
CA ASP A 107 13.19 9.79 -4.05
C ASP A 107 14.61 10.32 -4.31
N GLU A 108 14.85 11.62 -4.06
CA GLU A 108 16.11 12.30 -4.32
C GLU A 108 17.31 11.70 -3.57
N ARG A 109 17.04 10.94 -2.50
CA ARG A 109 18.05 10.30 -1.64
C ARG A 109 18.33 8.84 -2.01
N GLY A 110 17.86 8.38 -3.17
CA GLY A 110 18.02 6.98 -3.61
C GLY A 110 17.12 6.00 -2.86
N ASN A 111 16.06 6.50 -2.22
CA ASN A 111 14.95 5.67 -1.74
C ASN A 111 13.82 5.70 -2.78
N TYR A 112 12.69 5.10 -2.45
CA TYR A 112 11.46 5.22 -3.21
C TYR A 112 10.36 5.86 -2.37
N GLN A 113 9.34 6.37 -3.03
CA GLN A 113 8.08 6.75 -2.41
C GLN A 113 6.94 6.03 -3.12
N LEU A 114 5.94 5.62 -2.34
CA LEU A 114 4.69 5.11 -2.90
C LEU A 114 3.74 6.28 -3.12
N VAL A 115 3.11 6.32 -4.29
CA VAL A 115 2.27 7.44 -4.73
C VAL A 115 0.93 6.91 -5.20
N PHE A 116 -0.13 7.64 -4.90
CA PHE A 116 -1.46 7.40 -5.44
C PHE A 116 -1.87 8.60 -6.30
N CYS A 117 -2.38 8.34 -7.51
CA CYS A 117 -2.80 9.38 -8.45
C CYS A 117 -4.29 9.26 -8.78
N PHE A 118 -5.08 10.25 -8.40
CA PHE A 118 -6.50 10.34 -8.68
C PHE A 118 -6.72 10.95 -10.07
N GLU A 119 -7.53 10.30 -10.93
CA GLU A 119 -7.91 10.83 -12.26
C GLU A 119 -6.75 11.24 -13.20
N GLY A 120 -5.58 10.61 -13.05
CA GLY A 120 -4.41 10.83 -13.91
C GLY A 120 -3.23 11.55 -13.21
N PRO A 121 -2.20 11.98 -13.95
CA PRO A 121 -0.94 12.46 -13.37
C PRO A 121 -1.03 13.84 -12.68
N SER A 122 -2.16 14.55 -12.82
CA SER A 122 -2.32 15.91 -12.31
C SER A 122 -2.59 15.97 -10.80
N TYR A 123 -3.13 14.91 -10.21
CA TYR A 123 -3.50 14.85 -8.80
C TYR A 123 -2.90 13.61 -8.15
N CYS A 124 -1.63 13.70 -7.79
CA CYS A 124 -0.89 12.64 -7.12
C CYS A 124 -0.54 13.05 -5.68
N GLN A 125 -0.71 12.13 -4.74
CA GLN A 125 -0.30 12.27 -3.35
C GLN A 125 0.56 11.09 -2.93
N SER A 126 1.61 11.36 -2.18
CA SER A 126 2.49 10.32 -1.66
C SER A 126 1.87 9.64 -0.43
N ILE A 127 2.36 8.45 -0.11
CA ILE A 127 1.99 7.77 1.12
C ILE A 127 2.87 8.27 2.25
N GLY A 128 2.25 8.80 3.30
CA GLY A 128 2.88 9.17 4.56
C GLY A 128 2.38 8.29 5.69
N VAL A 129 2.58 8.77 6.92
CA VAL A 129 2.24 8.04 8.14
C VAL A 129 1.65 8.97 9.20
N VAL A 130 0.67 8.47 9.98
CA VAL A 130 0.04 9.21 11.09
C VAL A 130 -0.13 8.32 12.32
N PRO A 131 0.13 8.81 13.54
CA PRO A 131 -0.20 8.08 14.76
C PRO A 131 -1.73 7.91 14.91
N GLN A 132 -2.20 6.68 15.07
CA GLN A 132 -3.61 6.35 15.31
C GLN A 132 -3.72 5.08 16.18
N SER A 133 -4.47 5.16 17.28
CA SER A 133 -4.77 4.02 18.18
C SER A 133 -3.54 3.21 18.61
N GLY A 134 -2.39 3.87 18.81
CA GLY A 134 -1.12 3.22 19.21
C GLY A 134 -0.30 2.63 18.06
N TYR A 135 -0.77 2.77 16.81
CA TYR A 135 -0.08 2.39 15.59
C TYR A 135 0.32 3.62 14.77
N HIS A 136 1.16 3.41 13.77
CA HIS A 136 1.52 4.40 12.76
C HIS A 136 0.85 4.00 11.44
N ARG A 137 -0.32 4.56 11.15
CA ARG A 137 -1.14 4.18 9.99
C ARG A 137 -0.68 4.89 8.72
N LEU A 138 -0.68 4.17 7.61
CA LEU A 138 -0.42 4.73 6.29
C LEU A 138 -1.64 5.50 5.76
N LEU A 139 -1.38 6.64 5.13
CA LEU A 139 -2.38 7.52 4.53
C LEU A 139 -1.78 8.30 3.35
N LEU A 140 -2.63 8.91 2.53
CA LEU A 140 -2.18 9.94 1.59
C LEU A 140 -1.72 11.18 2.36
N SER A 141 -0.56 11.72 1.98
CA SER A 141 0.09 12.82 2.67
C SER A 141 0.96 13.64 1.71
N GLU A 142 1.10 14.93 2.00
CA GLU A 142 2.12 15.79 1.38
C GLU A 142 3.53 15.51 1.91
N ASN A 143 3.65 14.78 3.03
CA ASN A 143 4.93 14.39 3.62
C ASN A 143 5.18 12.89 3.32
N PRO A 144 5.94 12.56 2.26
CA PRO A 144 6.20 11.18 1.87
C PRO A 144 7.02 10.42 2.93
N MET A 145 6.62 9.18 3.19
CA MET A 145 7.45 8.21 3.91
C MET A 145 8.42 7.54 2.91
N PRO A 146 9.73 7.51 3.17
CA PRO A 146 10.69 6.85 2.28
C PRO A 146 10.62 5.33 2.44
N PHE A 147 10.65 4.61 1.31
CA PHE A 147 10.63 3.15 1.22
C PHE A 147 11.94 2.62 0.64
N ARG A 148 12.33 1.44 1.12
CA ARG A 148 13.36 0.59 0.50
C ARG A 148 12.80 -0.80 0.31
N PHE A 149 13.08 -1.40 -0.84
CA PHE A 149 12.63 -2.75 -1.14
C PHE A 149 13.77 -3.74 -0.84
N LYS A 150 13.47 -4.74 -0.03
CA LYS A 150 14.34 -5.87 0.23
C LYS A 150 13.67 -7.10 -0.34
N LEU A 151 14.38 -7.83 -1.20
CA LEU A 151 13.88 -9.08 -1.75
C LEU A 151 13.65 -10.08 -0.60
N ASP A 152 12.45 -10.64 -0.53
CA ASP A 152 12.17 -11.69 0.44
C ASP A 152 12.91 -12.98 0.05
N HIS A 153 13.58 -13.59 1.03
CA HIS A 153 14.44 -14.75 0.84
C HIS A 153 13.69 -16.06 0.51
N MET A 154 12.40 -16.17 0.85
CA MET A 154 11.60 -17.37 0.61
C MET A 154 10.75 -17.26 -0.64
N ILE A 155 10.18 -16.08 -0.90
CA ILE A 155 9.19 -15.87 -1.97
C ILE A 155 9.58 -14.84 -3.02
N GLY A 156 10.79 -14.26 -2.92
CA GLY A 156 11.25 -13.23 -3.84
C GLY A 156 11.35 -13.74 -5.28
N MET A 157 10.67 -13.05 -6.20
CA MET A 157 10.67 -13.35 -7.64
C MET A 157 11.12 -12.15 -8.49
N ALA A 158 12.10 -11.38 -8.00
CA ALA A 158 12.67 -10.30 -8.80
C ALA A 158 13.56 -10.89 -9.91
N ALA A 159 13.35 -10.46 -11.16
CA ALA A 159 14.28 -10.75 -12.24
C ALA A 159 15.66 -10.15 -11.90
N GLU A 160 16.74 -10.86 -12.20
CA GLU A 160 18.07 -10.29 -12.14
C GLU A 160 18.15 -9.10 -13.10
N ALA A 161 18.69 -7.97 -12.62
CA ALA A 161 18.84 -6.73 -13.38
C ALA A 161 20.03 -6.79 -14.35
#